data_AF-A0AAD7FZ83-F1
#
_entry.id   AF-A0AAD7FZ83-F1
#
_cell.length_a   1.000
_cell.length_b   1.000
_cell.length_c   1.000
_cell.angle_alpha   90.00
_cell.angle_beta   90.00
_cell.angle_gamma   90.00
#
_symmetry.space_group_name_H-M   'P 1'
#
loop_
_entity.id
_entity.type
_entity.pdbx_description
1 polymer ?
#
loop_
_entity_poly.entity_id
_entity_poly.type
_entity_poly.pdbx_seq_one_letter_code
_entity_poly.pdbx_strand_id
1 'polypeptide(L)'
;VRRSKRVPYKPLEWWRLEKVVFGRDNTDGPILVPQIKEIIRIPKEPVVPLGKKGRARKRTTPAPNSKVTEKIVEKIIEVATDNPEEGWDEDTPDTANVKTYRTGEEVTRRIAFTAKMFKPTAAANNEWLFQKIFGDGDFMAAGQVVIPPKGRKPSKQTKDNTFIFFVIEGAVNLKISDTSLIIASGGMFMIPR
;
A
#
# COMPACT_ATOMS: atom_id res chain seq x y z
N VAL A 1 49.30 -35.45 -13.85
CA VAL A 1 47.97 -34.78 -13.96
C VAL A 1 48.03 -33.44 -13.21
N ARG A 2 47.96 -32.31 -13.91
CA ARG A 2 48.06 -30.96 -13.31
C ARG A 2 46.69 -30.57 -12.74
N ARG A 3 46.52 -30.66 -11.41
CA ARG A 3 45.28 -30.21 -10.74
C ARG A 3 45.40 -28.73 -10.40
N SER A 4 44.36 -27.96 -10.73
CA SER A 4 44.23 -26.56 -10.30
C SER A 4 44.17 -26.48 -8.78
N LYS A 5 44.89 -25.52 -8.18
CA LYS A 5 44.85 -25.23 -6.74
C LYS A 5 43.70 -24.27 -6.35
N ARG A 6 42.85 -23.88 -7.31
CA ARG A 6 41.74 -22.93 -7.06
C ARG A 6 40.65 -23.59 -6.23
N VAL A 7 40.08 -22.84 -5.29
CA VAL A 7 38.95 -23.28 -4.46
C VAL A 7 37.66 -23.22 -5.29
N PRO A 8 36.97 -24.35 -5.53
CA PRO A 8 35.66 -24.33 -6.15
C PRO A 8 34.62 -23.83 -5.14
N TYR A 9 33.76 -22.90 -5.56
CA TYR A 9 32.67 -22.40 -4.72
C TYR A 9 31.38 -22.25 -5.51
N LYS A 10 30.24 -22.42 -4.83
CA LYS A 10 28.91 -22.21 -5.42
C LYS A 10 28.70 -20.72 -5.72
N PRO A 11 27.90 -20.36 -6.75
CA PRO A 11 27.56 -18.97 -7.07
C PRO A 11 27.16 -18.18 -5.83
N LEU A 12 27.56 -16.91 -5.78
CA LEU A 12 27.27 -16.02 -4.68
C LEU A 12 25.99 -15.23 -4.94
N GLU A 13 25.23 -15.02 -3.87
CA GLU A 13 24.07 -14.15 -3.86
C GLU A 13 24.54 -12.70 -3.64
N TRP A 14 25.12 -12.07 -4.66
CA TRP A 14 25.68 -10.72 -4.57
C TRP A 14 24.65 -9.67 -4.11
N TRP A 15 23.37 -9.90 -4.38
CA TRP A 15 22.24 -9.08 -3.94
C TRP A 15 22.01 -9.12 -2.42
N ARG A 16 22.56 -10.11 -1.71
CA ARG A 16 22.59 -10.18 -0.26
C ARG A 16 23.84 -9.56 0.35
N LEU A 17 24.76 -9.03 -0.46
CA LEU A 17 26.12 -8.61 -0.07
C LEU A 17 27.11 -9.77 0.14
N GLU A 18 26.85 -10.95 -0.43
CA GLU A 18 27.87 -12.01 -0.50
C GLU A 18 28.99 -11.63 -1.47
N LYS A 19 30.26 -11.80 -1.07
CA LYS A 19 31.41 -11.42 -1.90
C LYS A 19 32.64 -12.29 -1.66
N VAL A 20 33.49 -12.34 -2.68
CA VAL A 20 34.83 -12.94 -2.60
C VAL A 20 35.84 -11.86 -2.21
N VAL A 21 36.62 -12.11 -1.16
CA VAL A 21 37.75 -11.29 -0.78
C VAL A 21 39.02 -11.94 -1.35
N PHE A 22 39.65 -11.24 -2.29
CA PHE A 22 40.95 -11.67 -2.83
C PHE A 22 42.08 -11.16 -1.94
N GLY A 23 43.13 -11.97 -1.80
CA GLY A 23 44.33 -11.64 -1.03
C GLY A 23 45.60 -12.00 -1.77
N ARG A 24 46.72 -11.51 -1.23
CA ARG A 24 48.06 -11.96 -1.61
C ARG A 24 48.43 -13.22 -0.83
N ASP A 25 49.11 -14.14 -1.48
CA ASP A 25 49.81 -15.22 -0.82
C ASP A 25 51.11 -14.69 -0.19
N ASN A 26 51.64 -15.42 0.80
CA ASN A 26 52.84 -15.02 1.55
C ASN A 26 54.14 -15.27 0.74
N THR A 27 54.09 -15.15 -0.59
CA THR A 27 55.24 -15.35 -1.47
C THR A 27 55.71 -14.00 -1.99
N ASP A 28 57.00 -13.69 -1.85
CA ASP A 28 57.61 -12.40 -2.25
C ASP A 28 57.77 -12.25 -3.78
N GLY A 29 56.95 -12.95 -4.57
CA GLY A 29 57.01 -12.96 -6.03
C GLY A 29 55.88 -12.17 -6.71
N PRO A 30 56.02 -11.86 -8.02
CA PRO A 30 54.95 -11.22 -8.78
C PRO A 30 53.72 -12.14 -8.91
N ILE A 31 52.57 -11.65 -8.47
CA ILE A 31 51.29 -12.39 -8.44
C ILE A 31 50.61 -12.30 -9.80
N LEU A 32 50.59 -13.41 -10.53
CA LEU A 32 49.95 -13.51 -11.85
C LEU A 32 48.42 -13.66 -11.76
N VAL A 33 47.90 -14.23 -10.66
CA VAL A 33 46.46 -14.45 -10.46
C VAL A 33 46.11 -14.22 -8.98
N PRO A 34 45.12 -13.36 -8.66
CA PRO A 34 44.71 -13.13 -7.28
C PRO A 34 44.13 -14.42 -6.64
N GLN A 35 44.58 -14.74 -5.43
CA GLN A 35 44.09 -15.89 -4.69
C GLN A 35 42.88 -15.50 -3.83
N ILE A 36 41.93 -16.41 -3.67
CA ILE A 36 40.76 -16.22 -2.83
C ILE A 36 41.20 -16.37 -1.38
N LYS A 37 41.12 -15.29 -0.60
CA LYS A 37 41.41 -15.30 0.84
C LYS A 37 40.20 -15.76 1.65
N GLU A 38 39.02 -15.22 1.32
CA GLU A 38 37.80 -15.51 2.06
C GLU A 38 36.57 -15.37 1.15
N ILE A 39 35.53 -16.15 1.44
CA ILE A 39 34.22 -16.06 0.79
C ILE A 39 33.20 -15.74 1.88
N ILE A 40 32.67 -14.52 1.86
CA ILE A 40 31.69 -14.04 2.84
C ILE A 40 30.30 -14.50 2.37
N ARG A 41 29.68 -15.40 3.14
CA ARG A 41 28.30 -15.90 2.90
C ARG A 41 27.42 -15.53 4.08
N ILE A 42 26.20 -15.10 3.80
CA ILE A 42 25.26 -14.69 4.84
C ILE A 42 24.30 -15.85 5.11
N PRO A 43 24.17 -16.31 6.38
CA PRO A 43 23.30 -17.43 6.72
C PRO A 43 21.88 -17.16 6.23
N LYS A 44 21.30 -18.14 5.53
CA LYS A 44 19.93 -18.04 5.02
C LYS A 44 18.98 -18.35 6.17
N GLU A 45 18.01 -17.47 6.40
CA GLU A 45 16.92 -17.77 7.32
C GLU A 45 16.21 -19.06 6.87
N PRO A 46 15.93 -19.98 7.79
CA PRO A 46 15.26 -21.23 7.44
C PRO A 46 13.88 -20.90 6.85
N VAL A 47 13.64 -21.34 5.61
CA VAL A 47 12.36 -21.13 4.95
C VAL A 47 11.26 -21.86 5.71
N VAL A 48 10.37 -21.11 6.33
CA VAL A 48 9.19 -21.69 6.99
C VAL A 48 8.21 -22.10 5.89
N PRO A 49 7.81 -23.39 5.81
CA PRO A 49 6.83 -23.81 4.82
C PRO A 49 5.48 -23.15 5.11
N LEU A 50 4.95 -22.41 4.13
CA LEU A 50 3.71 -21.64 4.23
C LEU A 50 2.47 -22.50 4.60
N GLY A 51 2.58 -23.83 4.49
CA GLY A 51 1.51 -24.79 4.78
C GLY A 51 1.31 -25.20 6.24
N LYS A 52 2.22 -24.84 7.17
CA LYS A 52 2.11 -25.29 8.58
C LYS A 52 1.29 -24.36 9.49
N LYS A 53 0.91 -23.17 9.05
CA LYS A 53 0.15 -22.21 9.88
C LYS A 53 -1.37 -22.22 9.67
N GLY A 54 -1.96 -23.24 9.02
CA GLY A 54 -3.38 -23.12 8.65
C GLY A 54 -4.19 -24.37 8.32
N ARG A 55 -3.91 -25.56 8.87
CA ARG A 55 -4.78 -26.73 8.65
C ARG A 55 -5.21 -27.41 9.94
N ALA A 56 -6.16 -26.78 10.61
CA ALA A 56 -7.17 -27.47 11.42
C ALA A 56 -8.54 -26.83 11.14
N ARG A 57 -9.15 -27.14 9.99
CA ARG A 57 -10.59 -26.95 9.80
C ARG A 57 -11.24 -28.32 9.65
N LYS A 58 -11.94 -28.68 10.72
CA LYS A 58 -12.86 -29.82 10.85
C LYS A 58 -13.84 -29.80 9.65
N ARG A 59 -13.94 -30.90 8.91
CA ARG A 59 -15.01 -31.11 7.91
C ARG A 59 -16.35 -31.10 8.64
N THR A 60 -17.19 -30.10 8.38
CA THR A 60 -18.62 -30.15 8.66
C THR A 60 -19.38 -30.15 7.34
N THR A 61 -20.34 -31.05 7.24
CA THR A 61 -21.23 -31.34 6.11
C THR A 61 -22.06 -30.12 5.67
N PRO A 62 -22.52 -30.07 4.41
CA PRO A 62 -23.24 -28.92 3.87
C PRO A 62 -24.75 -29.00 4.16
N ALA A 63 -25.32 -27.90 4.63
CA ALA A 63 -26.76 -27.64 4.69
C ALA A 63 -27.05 -26.14 4.51
N PRO A 64 -28.26 -25.75 4.06
CA PRO A 64 -28.40 -24.77 2.99
C PRO A 64 -28.76 -23.34 3.43
N ASN A 65 -28.42 -22.43 2.51
CA ASN A 65 -29.06 -21.17 2.13
C ASN A 65 -29.23 -19.98 3.10
N SER A 66 -28.92 -18.83 2.51
CA SER A 66 -29.41 -17.47 2.79
C SER A 66 -29.18 -16.95 4.21
N LYS A 67 -27.94 -16.50 4.48
CA LYS A 67 -27.57 -15.45 5.48
C LYS A 67 -26.08 -15.09 5.47
N VAL A 68 -25.32 -15.55 4.47
CA VAL A 68 -23.84 -15.52 4.47
C VAL A 68 -23.28 -14.18 3.95
N THR A 69 -24.08 -13.38 3.25
CA THR A 69 -23.63 -12.10 2.70
C THR A 69 -23.39 -11.02 3.76
N GLU A 70 -24.14 -11.00 4.86
CA GLU A 70 -23.93 -10.01 5.94
C GLU A 70 -22.70 -10.35 6.79
N LYS A 71 -22.47 -11.64 7.09
CA LYS A 71 -21.31 -12.07 7.90
C LYS A 71 -19.96 -11.99 7.18
N ILE A 72 -19.93 -11.93 5.85
CA ILE A 72 -18.68 -11.71 5.10
C ILE A 72 -18.22 -10.26 5.21
N VAL A 73 -19.14 -9.30 5.33
CA VAL A 73 -18.82 -7.87 5.50
C VAL A 73 -18.21 -7.62 6.88
N GLU A 74 -18.76 -8.23 7.94
CA GLU A 74 -18.24 -8.09 9.31
C GLU A 74 -16.82 -8.66 9.48
N LYS A 75 -16.48 -9.73 8.76
CA LYS A 75 -15.19 -10.44 8.94
C LYS A 75 -14.01 -9.83 8.17
N ILE A 76 -14.24 -8.85 7.30
CA ILE A 76 -13.15 -8.13 6.62
C ILE A 76 -12.56 -7.03 7.52
N ILE A 77 -13.23 -6.68 8.63
CA ILE A 77 -12.86 -5.59 9.55
C ILE A 77 -11.86 -6.07 10.63
N GLU A 78 -11.74 -7.37 10.91
CA GLU A 78 -10.86 -7.92 11.97
C GLU A 78 -9.41 -8.17 11.54
N VAL A 79 -8.85 -7.27 10.72
CA VAL A 79 -7.39 -7.07 10.67
C VAL A 79 -7.10 -5.60 10.90
N ALA A 80 -7.78 -5.02 11.90
CA ALA A 80 -7.33 -3.79 12.53
C ALA A 80 -5.95 -4.08 13.12
N THR A 81 -4.93 -3.59 12.43
CA THR A 81 -3.68 -3.23 13.08
C THR A 81 -4.07 -2.31 14.22
N ASP A 82 -3.74 -2.66 15.47
CA ASP A 82 -4.01 -1.82 16.64
C ASP A 82 -3.38 -0.44 16.38
N ASN A 83 -4.18 0.50 15.90
CA ASN A 83 -3.70 1.83 15.58
C ASN A 83 -3.57 2.57 16.91
N PRO A 84 -2.35 2.90 17.37
CA PRO A 84 -2.15 3.51 18.69
C PRO A 84 -2.82 4.89 18.84
N GLU A 85 -3.22 5.49 17.71
CA GLU A 85 -3.85 6.82 17.63
C GLU A 85 -5.39 6.75 17.57
N GLU A 86 -5.97 5.56 17.64
CA GLU A 86 -7.42 5.39 17.61
C GLU A 86 -8.06 6.06 18.85
N GLY A 87 -8.97 7.00 18.61
CA GLY A 87 -9.66 7.75 19.67
C GLY A 87 -8.97 9.05 20.11
N TRP A 88 -7.89 9.47 19.45
CA TRP A 88 -7.26 10.77 19.78
C TRP A 88 -8.08 11.97 19.30
N ASP A 89 -8.95 11.77 18.31
CA ASP A 89 -9.69 12.84 17.64
C ASP A 89 -11.18 12.91 18.05
N GLU A 90 -11.62 12.15 19.07
CA GLU A 90 -13.04 12.02 19.43
C GLU A 90 -13.71 13.34 19.82
N ASP A 91 -13.00 14.17 20.58
CA ASP A 91 -13.51 15.47 21.07
C ASP A 91 -13.12 16.64 20.16
N THR A 92 -12.60 16.37 18.96
CA THR A 92 -12.09 17.43 18.08
C THR A 92 -13.25 18.25 17.49
N PRO A 93 -13.27 19.59 17.67
CA PRO A 93 -14.27 20.42 17.02
C PRO A 93 -14.06 20.42 15.50
N ASP A 94 -15.14 20.23 14.75
CA ASP A 94 -15.12 20.19 13.29
C ASP A 94 -14.93 21.58 12.65
N THR A 95 -15.32 22.61 13.40
CA THR A 95 -15.52 23.97 12.92
C THR A 95 -14.59 24.94 13.64
N ALA A 96 -14.01 25.88 12.89
CA ALA A 96 -13.20 26.96 13.44
C ALA A 96 -13.38 28.26 12.65
N ASN A 97 -13.08 29.38 13.30
CA ASN A 97 -13.17 30.70 12.69
C ASN A 97 -11.93 30.93 11.82
N VAL A 98 -12.15 31.10 10.51
CA VAL A 98 -11.08 31.32 9.52
C VAL A 98 -11.31 32.66 8.86
N LYS A 99 -10.22 33.40 8.63
CA LYS A 99 -10.28 34.64 7.84
C LYS A 99 -10.44 34.32 6.36
N THR A 100 -11.46 34.90 5.74
CA THR A 100 -11.69 34.77 4.30
C THR A 100 -10.58 35.49 3.54
N TYR A 101 -9.98 34.81 2.55
CA TYR A 101 -8.85 35.35 1.78
C TYR A 101 -9.13 36.72 1.12
N ARG A 102 -10.35 36.96 0.63
CA ARG A 102 -10.70 38.18 -0.10
C ARG A 102 -11.11 39.35 0.79
N THR A 103 -11.95 39.11 1.80
CA THR A 103 -12.55 40.18 2.63
C THR A 103 -11.87 40.34 3.98
N GLY A 104 -11.05 39.37 4.42
CA GLY A 104 -10.43 39.37 5.75
C GLY A 104 -11.41 39.10 6.90
N GLU A 105 -12.70 38.89 6.60
CA GLU A 105 -13.75 38.62 7.58
C GLU A 105 -13.58 37.22 8.17
N GLU A 106 -13.82 37.10 9.48
CA GLU A 106 -13.84 35.82 10.17
C GLU A 106 -15.14 35.10 9.86
N VAL A 107 -15.02 34.01 9.11
CA VAL A 107 -16.13 33.13 8.77
C VAL A 107 -15.88 31.79 9.45
N THR A 108 -16.89 31.35 10.18
CA THR A 108 -16.93 30.02 10.77
C THR A 108 -17.03 28.98 9.65
N ARG A 109 -15.98 28.16 9.48
CA ARG A 109 -15.89 27.12 8.44
C ARG A 109 -15.51 25.78 9.05
N ARG A 110 -15.97 24.70 8.42
CA ARG A 110 -15.54 23.34 8.79
C ARG A 110 -14.13 23.08 8.28
N ILE A 111 -13.19 22.87 9.20
CA ILE A 111 -11.76 22.65 8.88
C ILE A 111 -11.35 21.21 9.14
N ALA A 112 -11.91 20.59 10.19
CA ALA A 112 -11.59 19.22 10.55
C ALA A 112 -12.68 18.25 10.07
N PHE A 113 -12.25 17.04 9.71
CA PHE A 113 -13.13 15.93 9.39
C PHE A 113 -12.52 14.66 9.96
N THR A 114 -13.18 14.10 10.97
CA THR A 114 -12.74 12.89 11.65
C THR A 114 -13.26 11.65 10.92
N ALA A 115 -12.62 10.51 11.13
CA ALA A 115 -13.04 9.25 10.52
C ALA A 115 -14.48 8.87 10.89
N LYS A 116 -14.94 9.23 12.09
CA LYS A 116 -16.31 8.99 12.59
C LYS A 116 -17.38 9.77 11.82
N MET A 117 -17.03 10.90 11.20
CA MET A 117 -17.95 11.72 10.42
C MET A 117 -18.16 11.18 8.99
N PHE A 118 -17.44 10.12 8.62
CA PHE A 118 -17.53 9.50 7.32
C PHE A 118 -18.87 8.78 7.13
N LYS A 119 -19.73 9.37 6.31
CA LYS A 119 -21.07 8.89 5.94
C LYS A 119 -21.18 8.94 4.41
N PRO A 120 -20.68 7.93 3.71
CA PRO A 120 -20.59 7.97 2.26
C PRO A 120 -21.97 7.78 1.62
N THR A 121 -22.27 8.60 0.62
CA THR A 121 -23.49 8.46 -0.18
C THR A 121 -23.23 7.55 -1.36
N ALA A 122 -24.10 6.58 -1.58
CA ALA A 122 -23.99 5.70 -2.73
C ALA A 122 -24.26 6.48 -4.04
N ALA A 123 -23.42 6.25 -5.06
CA ALA A 123 -23.67 6.81 -6.37
C ALA A 123 -24.79 6.05 -7.10
N ALA A 124 -25.27 6.60 -8.22
CA ALA A 124 -26.46 6.12 -8.95
C ALA A 124 -26.54 4.61 -9.24
N ASN A 125 -25.41 3.89 -9.32
CA ASN A 125 -25.37 2.45 -9.59
C ASN A 125 -25.05 1.59 -8.35
N ASN A 126 -24.89 2.17 -7.16
CA ASN A 126 -24.41 1.50 -5.94
C ASN A 126 -23.04 0.78 -6.08
N GLU A 127 -22.31 0.99 -7.18
CA GLU A 127 -21.00 0.37 -7.45
C GLU A 127 -19.84 1.09 -6.76
N TRP A 128 -20.07 2.29 -6.24
CA TRP A 128 -19.11 3.09 -5.49
C TRP A 128 -19.84 4.10 -4.61
N LEU A 129 -19.18 4.52 -3.53
CA LEU A 129 -19.67 5.53 -2.62
C LEU A 129 -18.73 6.73 -2.59
N PHE A 130 -19.30 7.90 -2.35
CA PHE A 130 -18.55 9.15 -2.33
C PHE A 130 -19.09 10.13 -1.30
N GLN A 131 -18.18 10.83 -0.67
CA GLN A 131 -18.50 11.97 0.18
C GLN A 131 -17.55 13.12 -0.14
N LYS A 132 -18.11 14.28 -0.51
CA LYS A 132 -17.36 15.53 -0.55
C LYS A 132 -17.12 15.98 0.89
N ILE A 133 -15.86 16.13 1.27
CA ILE A 133 -15.45 16.46 2.64
C ILE A 133 -15.19 17.96 2.76
N PHE A 134 -14.39 18.50 1.84
CA PHE A 134 -14.02 19.91 1.80
C PHE A 134 -14.29 20.49 0.41
N GLY A 135 -14.63 21.78 0.39
CA GLY A 135 -14.73 22.56 -0.83
C GLY A 135 -14.43 24.01 -0.51
N ASP A 136 -13.48 24.60 -1.24
CA ASP A 136 -13.17 26.01 -1.16
C ASP A 136 -13.45 26.65 -2.52
N GLY A 137 -14.70 27.12 -2.67
CA GLY A 137 -15.23 27.66 -3.91
C GLY A 137 -14.98 26.73 -5.11
N ASP A 138 -14.48 27.31 -6.19
CA ASP A 138 -14.09 26.63 -7.43
C ASP A 138 -12.58 26.31 -7.48
N PHE A 139 -11.84 26.56 -6.39
CA PHE A 139 -10.39 26.41 -6.36
C PHE A 139 -9.96 24.99 -5.99
N MET A 140 -10.57 24.42 -4.94
CA MET A 140 -10.20 23.09 -4.45
C MET A 140 -11.42 22.37 -3.88
N ALA A 141 -11.47 21.06 -4.11
CA ALA A 141 -12.36 20.17 -3.39
C ALA A 141 -11.60 18.92 -2.96
N ALA A 142 -11.91 18.43 -1.77
CA ALA A 142 -11.41 17.16 -1.27
C ALA A 142 -12.59 16.28 -0.87
N GLY A 143 -12.42 14.99 -1.04
CA GLY A 143 -13.44 14.01 -0.71
C GLY A 143 -12.86 12.62 -0.67
N GLN A 144 -13.64 11.70 -0.13
CA GLN A 144 -13.27 10.30 -0.04
C GLN A 144 -14.19 9.47 -0.92
N VAL A 145 -13.59 8.52 -1.63
CA VAL A 145 -14.26 7.58 -2.51
C VAL A 145 -14.03 6.19 -1.95
N VAL A 146 -15.10 5.41 -1.81
CA VAL A 146 -15.03 4.00 -1.43
C VAL A 146 -15.56 3.17 -2.59
N ILE A 147 -14.73 2.26 -3.07
CA ILE A 147 -15.10 1.32 -4.13
C ILE A 147 -15.15 -0.06 -3.48
N PRO A 148 -16.34 -0.65 -3.28
CA PRO A 148 -16.47 -2.01 -2.78
C PRO A 148 -15.70 -3.00 -3.67
N PRO A 149 -15.35 -4.19 -3.16
CA PRO A 149 -14.72 -5.22 -3.97
C PRO A 149 -15.52 -5.52 -5.24
N LYS A 150 -14.86 -5.53 -6.40
CA LYS A 150 -15.47 -5.65 -7.75
C LYS A 150 -16.34 -4.46 -8.18
N GLY A 151 -16.47 -3.43 -7.35
CA GLY A 151 -17.07 -2.16 -7.71
C GLY A 151 -16.24 -1.45 -8.77
N ARG A 152 -16.89 -0.59 -9.54
CA ARG A 152 -16.26 0.16 -10.62
C ARG A 152 -16.74 1.60 -10.59
N LYS A 153 -15.79 2.53 -10.63
CA LYS A 153 -16.09 3.92 -10.94
C LYS A 153 -16.11 4.07 -12.47
N PRO A 154 -17.20 4.61 -13.06
CA PRO A 154 -17.25 4.82 -14.51
C PRO A 154 -16.22 5.85 -14.97
N SER A 155 -15.78 5.72 -16.22
CA SER A 155 -14.87 6.69 -16.82
C SER A 155 -15.54 8.05 -16.91
N LYS A 156 -14.84 9.09 -16.46
CA LYS A 156 -15.27 10.48 -16.54
C LYS A 156 -14.11 11.34 -17.02
N GLN A 157 -14.40 12.31 -17.87
CA GLN A 157 -13.44 13.33 -18.30
C GLN A 157 -13.13 14.29 -17.15
N THR A 158 -11.88 14.74 -17.10
CA THR A 158 -11.36 15.68 -16.10
C THR A 158 -11.85 17.12 -16.31
N LYS A 159 -12.10 17.49 -17.57
CA LYS A 159 -12.44 18.86 -17.99
C LYS A 159 -11.33 19.84 -17.56
N ASP A 160 -11.68 20.85 -16.80
CA ASP A 160 -10.79 21.90 -16.27
C ASP A 160 -10.19 21.57 -14.90
N ASN A 161 -10.50 20.39 -14.34
CA ASN A 161 -10.06 19.99 -13.02
C ASN A 161 -8.85 19.05 -13.07
N THR A 162 -7.90 19.23 -12.16
CA THR A 162 -6.83 18.26 -11.90
C THR A 162 -7.20 17.46 -10.65
N PHE A 163 -7.19 16.13 -10.75
CA PHE A 163 -7.51 15.26 -9.62
C PHE A 163 -6.26 14.61 -9.07
N ILE A 164 -6.16 14.53 -7.75
CA ILE A 164 -5.14 13.75 -7.06
C ILE A 164 -5.85 12.73 -6.19
N PHE A 165 -5.44 11.48 -6.30
CA PHE A 165 -5.98 10.38 -5.50
C PHE A 165 -4.84 9.75 -4.68
N PHE A 166 -5.13 9.49 -3.42
CA PHE A 166 -4.29 8.72 -2.50
C PHE A 166 -5.05 7.46 -2.13
N VAL A 167 -4.41 6.29 -2.30
CA VAL A 167 -5.01 5.01 -1.94
C VAL A 167 -4.73 4.72 -0.48
N ILE A 168 -5.74 4.91 0.37
CA ILE A 168 -5.64 4.64 1.82
C ILE A 168 -5.56 3.13 2.05
N GLU A 169 -6.48 2.38 1.44
CA GLU A 169 -6.60 0.94 1.63
C GLU A 169 -6.98 0.24 0.32
N GLY A 170 -6.42 -0.96 0.12
CA GLY A 170 -6.73 -1.84 -1.00
C GLY A 170 -5.84 -1.62 -2.22
N ALA A 171 -6.37 -1.99 -3.38
CA ALA A 171 -5.71 -1.80 -4.65
C ALA A 171 -6.71 -1.43 -5.74
N VAL A 172 -6.32 -0.51 -6.62
CA VAL A 172 -7.14 0.00 -7.71
C VAL A 172 -6.43 -0.26 -9.03
N ASN A 173 -7.19 -0.74 -10.01
CA ASN A 173 -6.76 -0.73 -11.41
C ASN A 173 -7.23 0.58 -12.04
N LEU A 174 -6.29 1.48 -12.26
CA LEU A 174 -6.49 2.80 -12.85
C LEU A 174 -6.26 2.73 -14.35
N LYS A 175 -7.22 3.22 -15.14
CA LYS A 175 -7.05 3.42 -16.58
C LYS A 175 -7.12 4.92 -16.90
N ILE A 176 -6.03 5.47 -17.43
CA ILE A 176 -5.95 6.84 -17.95
C ILE A 176 -5.65 6.74 -19.43
N SER A 177 -6.57 7.21 -20.27
CA SER A 177 -6.51 7.07 -21.73
C SER A 177 -6.27 5.60 -22.12
N ASP A 178 -5.11 5.29 -22.71
CA ASP A 178 -4.73 3.93 -23.12
C ASP A 178 -3.81 3.21 -22.11
N THR A 179 -3.38 3.90 -21.05
CA THR A 179 -2.47 3.34 -20.05
C THR A 179 -3.25 2.77 -18.88
N SER A 180 -2.94 1.52 -18.50
CA SER A 180 -3.49 0.87 -17.30
C SER A 180 -2.39 0.70 -16.26
N LEU A 181 -2.68 1.07 -15.02
CA LEU A 181 -1.76 1.02 -13.88
C LEU A 181 -2.46 0.37 -12.69
N ILE A 182 -1.73 -0.42 -11.92
CA ILE A 182 -2.23 -0.98 -10.66
C ILE A 182 -1.55 -0.23 -9.52
N ILE A 183 -2.35 0.36 -8.64
CA ILE A 183 -1.88 1.16 -7.52
C ILE A 183 -2.46 0.56 -6.23
N ALA A 184 -1.58 0.25 -5.28
CA ALA A 184 -1.93 -0.32 -3.99
C ALA A 184 -1.92 0.74 -2.87
N SER A 185 -2.26 0.35 -1.65
CA SER A 185 -2.22 1.18 -0.43
C SER A 185 -0.93 1.98 -0.32
N GLY A 186 -1.05 3.26 0.04
CA GLY A 186 0.06 4.22 0.12
C GLY A 186 0.46 4.85 -1.22
N GLY A 187 -0.09 4.35 -2.33
CA GLY A 187 0.15 4.89 -3.66
C GLY A 187 -0.63 6.18 -3.95
N MET A 188 -0.05 7.03 -4.80
CA MET A 188 -0.66 8.27 -5.27
C MET A 188 -0.66 8.33 -6.79
N PHE A 189 -1.69 8.96 -7.34
CA PHE A 189 -1.71 9.31 -8.75
C PHE A 189 -2.44 10.62 -9.00
N MET A 190 -1.97 11.32 -10.03
CA MET A 190 -2.56 12.55 -10.53
C MET A 190 -3.23 12.28 -11.88
N ILE A 191 -4.42 12.83 -12.07
CA ILE A 191 -5.09 12.91 -13.36
C ILE A 191 -5.07 14.38 -13.79
N PRO A 192 -4.21 14.76 -14.75
CA PRO A 192 -4.12 16.12 -15.23
C PRO A 192 -5.36 16.52 -16.03
N ARG A 193 -5.50 17.84 -16.24
CA ARG A 193 -6.49 18.43 -17.16
C ARG A 193 -6.37 17.86 -18.57
#